data_AF-A0A850JHK9-F1
#
_entry.id   AF-A0A850JHK9-F1
#
_cell.length_a   1.000
_cell.length_b   1.000
_cell.length_c   1.000
_cell.angle_alpha   90.00
_cell.angle_beta   90.00
_cell.angle_gamma   90.00
#
_symmetry.space_group_name_H-M   'P 1'
#
loop_
_entity.id
_entity.type
_entity.pdbx_description
1 polymer ?
#
loop_
_entity_poly.entity_id
_entity_poly.type
_entity_poly.pdbx_seq_one_letter_code
_entity_poly.pdbx_strand_id
1 'polypeptide(L)'
;QDLGHAGLRAAGRLGRTGPGLVHAARHMPELLLQGGWPLAEAAARRRLAPLTALGAHRGPRLAATLLECLKHGFNATDAAEALCVHPQTVRYRLAQLHELFDYDIEDPAIRLELMLLLPVWLRDNADGERA
;
A
#
# COMPACT_ATOMS: atom_id res chain seq x y z
N GLN A 1 -16.33 31.43 15.14
CA GLN A 1 -16.02 30.48 16.22
C GLN A 1 -17.20 29.52 16.32
N ASP A 2 -16.92 28.26 16.64
CA ASP A 2 -17.87 27.13 16.84
C ASP A 2 -18.43 26.36 15.65
N LEU A 3 -17.55 25.81 14.82
CA LEU A 3 -17.84 24.54 14.13
C LEU A 3 -16.58 23.66 14.15
N GLY A 4 -16.63 22.50 14.81
CA GLY A 4 -15.66 21.43 14.53
C GLY A 4 -15.06 20.67 15.71
N HIS A 5 -15.82 20.31 16.75
CA HIS A 5 -15.33 19.39 17.78
C HIS A 5 -16.28 18.20 17.98
N ALA A 6 -16.71 17.57 16.89
CA ALA A 6 -17.31 16.24 16.95
C ALA A 6 -16.19 15.22 17.24
N GLY A 7 -15.84 15.08 18.51
CA GLY A 7 -14.89 14.08 18.99
C GLY A 7 -15.46 12.67 18.81
N LEU A 8 -14.91 11.91 17.87
CA LEU A 8 -15.27 10.51 17.65
C LEU A 8 -14.51 9.62 18.66
N ARG A 9 -15.23 8.90 19.53
CA ARG A 9 -14.62 7.87 20.39
C ARG A 9 -14.42 6.58 19.58
N ALA A 10 -13.20 6.34 19.10
CA ALA A 10 -12.83 5.07 18.51
C ALA A 10 -12.59 4.03 19.62
N ALA A 11 -13.48 3.05 19.74
CA ALA A 11 -13.28 1.85 20.55
C ALA A 11 -12.57 0.77 19.73
N GLY A 12 -11.32 1.04 19.33
CA GLY A 12 -10.45 0.07 18.67
C GLY A 12 -9.12 0.03 19.40
N ARG A 13 -8.64 -1.17 19.75
CA ARG A 13 -7.38 -1.40 20.49
C ARG A 13 -6.16 -1.00 19.66
N LEU A 14 -5.95 0.31 19.48
CA LEU A 14 -4.62 0.88 19.35
C LEU A 14 -4.02 0.88 20.76
N GLY A 15 -2.78 0.42 20.90
CA GLY A 15 -2.10 0.33 22.19
C GLY A 15 -2.28 1.62 23.00
N ARG A 16 -2.75 1.48 24.24
CA ARG A 16 -3.02 2.61 25.13
C ARG A 16 -1.72 3.38 25.42
N THR A 17 -1.54 4.51 24.74
CA THR A 17 -0.64 5.58 25.15
C THR A 17 -1.42 6.89 25.23
N GLY A 18 -2.07 7.11 26.38
CA GLY A 18 -2.53 8.42 26.87
C GLY A 18 -3.74 9.06 26.18
N PRO A 19 -4.45 10.01 26.85
CA PRO A 19 -5.54 10.77 26.26
C PRO A 19 -4.97 11.91 25.42
N GLY A 20 -4.54 11.60 24.20
CA GLY A 20 -4.22 12.60 23.18
C GLY A 20 -5.30 12.61 22.11
N LEU A 21 -5.89 13.78 21.83
CA LEU A 21 -6.68 13.96 20.61
C LEU A 21 -5.73 13.84 19.42
N VAL A 22 -5.90 12.80 18.61
CA VAL A 22 -5.07 12.59 17.43
C VAL A 22 -5.78 13.18 16.22
N HIS A 23 -5.03 13.90 15.38
CA HIS A 23 -5.59 14.55 14.20
C HIS A 23 -6.07 13.51 13.19
N ALA A 24 -7.39 13.37 13.02
CA ALA A 24 -8.00 12.37 12.16
C ALA A 24 -7.43 12.39 10.73
N ALA A 25 -7.08 13.56 10.17
CA ALA A 25 -6.54 13.63 8.81
C ALA A 25 -5.17 12.95 8.62
N ARG A 26 -4.38 12.80 9.70
CA ARG A 26 -3.09 12.09 9.65
C ARG A 26 -3.24 10.58 9.74
N HIS A 27 -4.39 10.12 10.20
CA HIS A 27 -4.76 8.71 10.26
C HIS A 27 -5.98 8.42 9.39
N MET A 28 -6.27 9.30 8.43
CA MET A 28 -7.45 9.19 7.59
C MET A 28 -7.44 7.90 6.77
N PRO A 29 -6.28 7.44 6.25
CA PRO A 29 -6.19 6.10 5.66
C PRO A 29 -6.65 5.03 6.66
N GLU A 30 -6.09 4.99 7.86
CA GLU A 30 -6.40 3.97 8.88
C GLU A 30 -7.85 4.03 9.40
N LEU A 31 -8.46 5.22 9.42
CA LEU A 31 -9.84 5.44 9.85
C LEU A 31 -10.86 5.09 8.76
N LEU A 32 -10.60 5.43 7.50
CA LEU A 32 -11.42 5.01 6.36
C LEU A 32 -11.48 3.48 6.25
N LEU A 33 -10.38 2.86 6.64
CA LEU A 33 -10.25 1.42 6.71
C LEU A 33 -11.08 0.79 7.86
N GLN A 34 -11.41 1.46 8.97
CA GLN A 34 -12.23 0.81 10.01
C GLN A 34 -13.68 0.49 9.58
N GLY A 35 -14.21 1.15 8.55
CA GLY A 35 -15.50 0.79 7.91
C GLY A 35 -15.36 0.19 6.50
N GLY A 36 -14.21 0.40 5.83
CA GLY A 36 -13.94 0.01 4.45
C GLY A 36 -12.77 -0.96 4.26
N TRP A 37 -12.15 -1.49 5.31
CA TRP A 37 -11.00 -2.40 5.21
C TRP A 37 -11.34 -3.72 4.53
N PRO A 38 -12.46 -4.41 4.82
CA PRO A 38 -12.86 -5.59 4.05
C PRO A 38 -13.08 -5.29 2.55
N LEU A 39 -13.56 -4.08 2.24
CA LEU A 39 -13.73 -3.62 0.86
C LEU A 39 -12.38 -3.34 0.19
N ALA A 40 -11.46 -2.67 0.88
CA ALA A 40 -10.11 -2.41 0.41
C ALA A 40 -9.31 -3.70 0.22
N GLU A 41 -9.42 -4.66 1.14
CA GLU A 41 -8.85 -6.01 0.98
C GLU A 41 -9.45 -6.74 -0.23
N ALA A 42 -10.78 -6.73 -0.40
CA ALA A 42 -11.42 -7.37 -1.54
C ALA A 42 -10.99 -6.72 -2.87
N ALA A 43 -10.88 -5.38 -2.89
CA ALA A 43 -10.37 -4.63 -4.02
C ALA A 43 -8.90 -4.96 -4.29
N ALA A 44 -8.06 -5.00 -3.24
CA ALA A 44 -6.65 -5.33 -3.34
C ALA A 44 -6.45 -6.76 -3.85
N ARG A 45 -7.16 -7.75 -3.30
CA ARG A 45 -7.14 -9.15 -3.76
C ARG A 45 -7.49 -9.26 -5.24
N ARG A 46 -8.49 -8.51 -5.72
CA ARG A 46 -8.89 -8.53 -7.13
C ARG A 46 -7.90 -7.80 -8.03
N ARG A 47 -7.52 -6.57 -7.68
CA ARG A 47 -6.66 -5.70 -8.48
C ARG A 47 -5.24 -6.24 -8.59
N LEU A 48 -4.73 -6.80 -7.50
CA LEU A 48 -3.36 -7.32 -7.38
C LEU A 48 -3.31 -8.86 -7.51
N ALA A 49 -4.37 -9.49 -8.01
CA ALA A 49 -4.41 -10.92 -8.29
C ALA A 49 -3.22 -11.42 -9.14
N PRO A 50 -2.72 -10.67 -10.15
CA PRO A 50 -1.51 -11.05 -10.88
C PRO A 50 -0.28 -11.23 -9.99
N LEU A 51 -0.13 -10.42 -8.93
CA LEU A 51 0.98 -10.57 -7.97
C LEU A 51 0.78 -11.79 -7.07
N THR A 52 -0.45 -12.11 -6.68
CA THR A 52 -0.77 -13.33 -5.92
C THR A 52 -0.43 -14.59 -6.73
N ALA A 53 -0.68 -14.59 -8.04
CA ALA A 53 -0.38 -15.72 -8.92
C ALA A 53 1.13 -16.04 -9.03
N LEU A 54 2.01 -15.09 -8.68
CA LEU A 54 3.46 -15.30 -8.67
C LEU A 54 3.98 -16.03 -7.42
N GLY A 55 3.12 -16.29 -6.45
CA GLY A 55 3.44 -17.01 -5.21
C GLY A 55 4.07 -16.14 -4.11
N ALA A 56 4.23 -16.76 -2.93
CA ALA A 56 4.50 -16.08 -1.66
C ALA A 56 5.82 -15.27 -1.63
N HIS A 57 6.82 -15.61 -2.43
CA HIS A 57 8.09 -14.88 -2.42
C HIS A 57 8.22 -13.84 -3.54
N ARG A 58 7.72 -14.16 -4.75
CA ARG A 58 7.90 -13.28 -5.91
C ARG A 58 6.87 -12.14 -5.92
N GLY A 59 5.62 -12.43 -5.53
CA GLY A 59 4.54 -11.44 -5.45
C GLY A 59 4.87 -10.28 -4.52
N PRO A 60 5.12 -10.51 -3.22
CA PRO A 60 5.46 -9.45 -2.26
C PRO A 60 6.68 -8.63 -2.63
N ARG A 61 7.70 -9.26 -3.20
CA ARG A 61 8.90 -8.54 -3.66
C ARG A 61 8.60 -7.56 -4.80
N LEU A 62 7.79 -7.96 -5.78
CA LEU A 62 7.37 -7.07 -6.86
C LEU A 62 6.37 -6.01 -6.38
N ALA A 63 5.46 -6.37 -5.47
CA ALA A 63 4.54 -5.43 -4.83
C ALA A 63 5.28 -4.33 -4.06
N ALA A 64 6.28 -4.69 -3.26
CA ALA A 64 7.13 -3.74 -2.54
C ALA A 64 7.91 -2.84 -3.52
N THR A 65 8.42 -3.41 -4.61
CA THR A 65 9.12 -2.62 -5.63
C THR A 65 8.18 -1.60 -6.29
N LEU A 66 6.96 -2.01 -6.64
CA LEU A 66 5.95 -1.13 -7.22
C LEU A 66 5.56 0.00 -6.25
N LEU A 67 5.38 -0.31 -4.97
CA LEU A 67 5.04 0.68 -3.96
C LEU A 67 6.13 1.76 -3.82
N GLU A 68 7.39 1.37 -3.76
CA GLU A 68 8.50 2.35 -3.70
C GLU A 68 8.63 3.14 -5.00
N CYS A 69 8.44 2.51 -6.17
CA CYS A 69 8.40 3.24 -7.44
C CYS A 69 7.28 4.31 -7.43
N LEU A 70 6.08 3.98 -6.96
CA LEU A 70 4.96 4.92 -6.89
C LEU A 70 5.24 6.12 -5.97
N LYS A 71 5.82 5.86 -4.79
CA LYS A 71 6.22 6.89 -3.82
C LYS A 71 7.27 7.85 -4.39
N HIS A 72 8.18 7.33 -5.21
CA HIS A 72 9.28 8.09 -5.80
C HIS A 72 9.01 8.51 -7.26
N GLY A 73 7.75 8.49 -7.71
CA GLY A 73 7.37 8.97 -9.04
C GLY A 73 8.05 8.23 -10.19
N PHE A 74 8.27 6.92 -10.03
CA PHE A 74 9.01 6.04 -10.94
C PHE A 74 10.48 6.43 -11.16
N ASN A 75 11.07 7.23 -10.26
CA ASN A 75 12.51 7.41 -10.21
C ASN A 75 13.17 6.12 -9.69
N ALA A 76 13.76 5.35 -10.61
CA ALA A 76 14.39 4.08 -10.29
C ALA A 76 15.61 4.20 -9.35
N THR A 77 16.29 5.35 -9.31
CA THR A 77 17.43 5.57 -8.41
C THR A 77 16.94 5.75 -6.99
N ASP A 78 15.99 6.64 -6.76
CA ASP A 78 15.44 6.92 -5.43
C ASP A 78 14.71 5.69 -4.86
N ALA A 79 13.93 4.99 -5.71
CA ALA A 79 13.27 3.75 -5.31
C ALA A 79 14.29 2.63 -4.99
N ALA A 80 15.42 2.58 -5.69
CA ALA A 80 16.47 1.60 -5.42
C ALA A 80 17.18 1.86 -4.10
N GLU A 81 17.42 3.15 -3.77
CA GLU A 81 17.94 3.57 -2.48
C GLU A 81 16.98 3.17 -1.34
N ALA A 82 15.68 3.45 -1.49
CA ALA A 82 14.66 3.07 -0.52
C ALA A 82 14.55 1.54 -0.30
N LEU A 83 14.78 0.76 -1.36
CA LEU A 83 14.74 -0.72 -1.33
C LEU A 83 16.08 -1.36 -0.96
N CYS A 84 17.16 -0.58 -0.78
CA CYS A 84 18.53 -1.08 -0.61
C CYS A 84 18.97 -2.07 -1.70
N VAL A 85 18.65 -1.78 -2.97
CA VAL A 85 19.05 -2.58 -4.14
C VAL A 85 19.75 -1.73 -5.19
N HIS A 86 20.32 -2.36 -6.21
CA HIS A 86 20.87 -1.64 -7.35
C HIS A 86 19.76 -1.07 -8.27
N PRO A 87 19.90 0.14 -8.85
CA PRO A 87 18.90 0.75 -9.75
C PRO A 87 18.48 -0.15 -10.92
N GLN A 88 19.40 -0.93 -11.48
CA GLN A 88 19.09 -1.88 -12.55
C GLN A 88 18.11 -2.98 -12.10
N THR A 89 18.16 -3.39 -10.85
CA THR A 89 17.22 -4.36 -10.28
C THR A 89 15.81 -3.78 -10.22
N VAL A 90 15.66 -2.50 -9.89
CA VAL A 90 14.36 -1.81 -9.91
C VAL A 90 13.83 -1.72 -11.34
N ARG A 91 14.65 -1.29 -12.31
CA ARG A 91 14.25 -1.21 -13.72
C ARG A 91 13.80 -2.56 -14.27
N TYR A 92 14.55 -3.62 -13.96
CA TYR A 92 14.19 -4.98 -14.35
C TYR A 92 12.85 -5.40 -13.75
N ARG A 93 12.65 -5.18 -12.44
CA ARG A 93 11.38 -5.52 -11.77
C ARG A 93 10.21 -4.67 -12.27
N LEU A 94 10.44 -3.40 -12.63
CA LEU A 94 9.44 -2.53 -13.20
C LEU A 94 9.01 -3.02 -14.60
N ALA A 95 9.95 -3.44 -15.44
CA ALA A 95 9.63 -4.08 -16.72
C ALA A 95 8.77 -5.34 -16.52
N GLN A 96 9.09 -6.18 -15.52
CA GLN A 96 8.25 -7.33 -15.18
C GLN A 96 6.84 -6.93 -14.72
N LEU A 97 6.70 -5.80 -14.03
CA LEU A 97 5.41 -5.28 -13.59
C LEU A 97 4.57 -4.78 -14.77
N HIS A 98 5.18 -4.12 -15.76
CA HIS A 98 4.49 -3.73 -17.00
C HIS A 98 4.06 -4.94 -17.84
N GLU A 99 4.85 -6.02 -17.85
CA GLU A 99 4.46 -7.27 -18.51
C GLU A 99 3.36 -8.02 -17.74
N LEU A 100 3.32 -7.87 -16.42
CA LEU A 100 2.39 -8.58 -15.54
C LEU A 100 0.99 -7.96 -15.54
N PHE A 101 0.89 -6.63 -15.58
CA PHE A 101 -0.37 -5.92 -15.53
C PHE A 101 -0.84 -5.50 -16.91
N ASP A 102 -2.08 -5.85 -17.25
CA ASP A 102 -2.72 -5.47 -18.52
C ASP A 102 -3.27 -4.04 -18.52
N TYR A 103 -2.69 -3.17 -17.70
CA TYR A 103 -3.05 -1.76 -17.62
C TYR A 103 -1.81 -0.92 -17.33
N ASP A 104 -1.87 0.34 -17.70
CA ASP A 104 -0.79 1.27 -17.44
C ASP A 104 -0.71 1.59 -15.94
N ILE A 105 0.31 1.03 -15.28
CA ILE A 105 0.59 1.28 -13.85
C ILE A 105 1.09 2.70 -13.59
N GLU A 106 1.48 3.46 -14.63
CA GLU A 106 1.91 4.85 -14.53
C GLU A 106 0.77 5.86 -14.77
N ASP A 107 -0.40 5.41 -15.21
CA ASP A 107 -1.59 6.27 -15.34
C ASP A 107 -1.92 6.92 -13.97
N PRO A 108 -2.14 8.25 -13.90
CA PRO A 108 -2.35 8.94 -12.62
C PRO A 108 -3.50 8.40 -11.77
N ALA A 109 -4.60 7.96 -12.38
CA ALA A 109 -5.73 7.40 -11.64
C ALA A 109 -5.39 6.00 -11.11
N ILE A 110 -4.70 5.18 -11.91
CA ILE A 110 -4.23 3.86 -11.50
C ILE A 110 -3.17 3.97 -10.40
N ARG A 111 -2.24 4.92 -10.49
CA ARG A 111 -1.24 5.16 -9.45
C ARG A 111 -1.88 5.42 -8.10
N LEU A 112 -2.88 6.31 -8.05
CA LEU A 112 -3.60 6.61 -6.82
C LEU A 112 -4.27 5.35 -6.25
N GLU A 113 -4.96 4.59 -7.10
CA GLU A 113 -5.59 3.32 -6.70
C GLU A 113 -4.56 2.33 -6.13
N LEU A 114 -3.45 2.10 -6.83
CA LEU A 114 -2.39 1.17 -6.42
C LEU A 114 -1.71 1.60 -5.12
N MET A 115 -1.48 2.91 -4.92
CA MET A 115 -0.93 3.44 -3.66
C MET A 115 -1.83 3.14 -2.45
N LEU A 116 -3.16 3.04 -2.65
CA LEU A 116 -4.10 2.65 -1.60
C LEU A 116 -4.13 1.14 -1.36
N LEU A 117 -4.05 0.34 -2.43
CA LEU A 117 -4.24 -1.12 -2.35
C LEU A 117 -2.98 -1.90 -1.99
N LEU A 118 -1.78 -1.45 -2.43
CA LEU A 118 -0.52 -2.14 -2.17
C LEU A 118 -0.21 -2.30 -0.67
N PRO A 119 -0.38 -1.29 0.21
CA PRO A 119 -0.15 -1.46 1.63
C PRO A 119 -1.08 -2.49 2.29
N VAL A 120 -2.36 -2.52 1.86
CA VAL A 120 -3.35 -3.48 2.34
C VAL A 120 -2.94 -4.90 1.92
N TRP A 121 -2.60 -5.09 0.65
CA TRP A 121 -2.19 -6.38 0.13
C TRP A 121 -0.87 -6.89 0.75
N LEU A 122 0.12 -6.01 0.91
CA LEU A 122 1.41 -6.37 1.50
C LEU A 122 1.27 -6.82 2.95
N ARG A 123 0.34 -6.24 3.72
CA ARG A 123 0.07 -6.66 5.09
C ARG A 123 -0.38 -8.13 5.14
N ASP A 124 -1.37 -8.49 4.32
CA ASP A 124 -1.92 -9.84 4.29
C ASP A 124 -0.90 -10.88 3.78
N ASN A 125 0.00 -10.47 2.87
CA ASN A 125 0.99 -11.37 2.28
C ASN A 125 2.33 -11.40 3.05
N ALA A 126 2.57 -10.49 3.99
CA ALA A 126 3.70 -10.55 4.93
C ALA A 126 3.43 -11.45 6.14
N ASP A 127 2.16 -11.58 6.54
CA ASP A 127 1.76 -12.43 7.66
C ASP A 127 1.72 -13.93 7.27
N GLY A 128 1.64 -14.26 5.98
CA GLY A 128 1.67 -15.62 5.44
C GLY A 128 3.03 -16.34 5.51
N GLU A 129 4.13 -15.63 5.78
CA GLU A 129 5.45 -16.24 6.03
C GLU A 129 5.65 -16.66 7.51
N ARG A 130 4.71 -16.32 8.42
CA ARG A 130 4.81 -16.61 9.87
C ARG A 130 3.90 -17.74 10.36
N ALA A 131 3.15 -18.40 9.47
CA ALA A 131 2.28 -19.54 9.77
C ALA A 131 2.80 -20.80 9.08
#